data_AF-A0A2G1WCS8-F1
#
_entry.id   AF-A0A2G1WCS8-F1
#
_cell.length_a   1.000
_cell.length_b   1.000
_cell.length_c   1.000
_cell.angle_alpha   90.00
_cell.angle_beta   90.00
_cell.angle_gamma   90.00
#
_symmetry.space_group_name_H-M   'P 1'
#
loop_
_entity.id
_entity.type
_entity.pdbx_description
1 polymer ?
#
loop_
_entity_poly.entity_id
_entity_poly.type
_entity_poly.pdbx_seq_one_letter_code
_entity_poly.pdbx_strand_id
1 'polypeptide(L)'
;MSDSDLTDDDIVDCIGDPPPFTPIDVPPDPNAVAHADFLRRVAGWLERRVDLSQLRRELTTPDSLPEFLAELDAFVSSATPAHQCWAFSSPQSDWDRMAGRSGFALVADGDVTNVLVTLLS
;
A
#
# COMPACT_ATOMS: atom_id res chain seq x y z
N MET A 1 -20.68 -63.78 31.41
CA MET A 1 -21.20 -63.48 30.06
C MET A 1 -21.90 -62.13 30.17
N SER A 2 -21.47 -61.01 29.61
CA SER A 2 -20.20 -60.51 29.08
C SER A 2 -20.31 -59.00 29.31
N ASP A 3 -19.32 -58.38 29.95
CA ASP A 3 -19.15 -56.93 29.90
C ASP A 3 -18.85 -56.56 28.44
N SER A 4 -19.74 -55.78 27.82
CA SER A 4 -19.50 -55.25 26.48
C SER A 4 -18.61 -54.01 26.62
N ASP A 5 -17.31 -54.21 26.39
CA ASP A 5 -16.38 -53.14 26.06
C ASP A 5 -16.85 -52.47 24.77
N LEU A 6 -17.23 -51.19 24.87
CA LEU A 6 -17.37 -50.30 23.73
C LEU A 6 -15.96 -50.08 23.19
N THR A 7 -15.63 -50.70 22.06
CA THR A 7 -14.34 -50.51 21.40
C THR A 7 -14.27 -49.12 20.78
N ASP A 8 -13.10 -48.45 20.89
CA ASP A 8 -12.82 -47.11 20.35
C ASP A 8 -13.19 -46.93 18.85
N ASP A 9 -13.34 -48.03 18.11
CA ASP A 9 -13.75 -48.02 16.70
C ASP A 9 -15.21 -47.54 16.48
N ASP A 10 -16.10 -47.62 17.48
CA ASP A 10 -17.49 -47.15 17.34
C ASP A 10 -17.63 -45.60 17.41
N ILE A 11 -16.58 -44.89 17.83
CA ILE A 11 -16.59 -43.43 17.94
C ILE A 11 -16.26 -42.76 16.59
N VAL A 12 -15.55 -43.44 15.71
CA VAL A 12 -15.01 -42.85 14.47
C VAL A 12 -16.07 -42.75 13.36
N ASP A 13 -17.10 -43.60 13.38
CA ASP A 13 -18.16 -43.59 12.35
C ASP A 13 -19.22 -42.47 12.53
N CYS A 14 -19.23 -41.76 13.66
CA CYS A 14 -20.18 -40.67 13.92
C CYS A 14 -19.68 -39.28 13.47
N ILE A 15 -18.40 -39.15 13.12
CA ILE A 15 -17.81 -37.88 12.71
C ILE A 15 -17.54 -37.98 11.21
N GLY A 16 -18.60 -37.81 10.42
CA GLY A 16 -18.49 -37.67 8.97
C GLY A 16 -17.42 -36.65 8.61
N ASP A 17 -16.75 -36.88 7.48
CA ASP A 17 -15.64 -36.05 7.00
C ASP A 17 -15.93 -34.56 7.21
N PRO A 18 -15.04 -33.80 7.86
CA PRO A 18 -15.23 -32.36 7.97
C PRO A 18 -15.35 -31.80 6.54
N PRO A 19 -16.35 -30.93 6.26
CA PRO A 19 -16.47 -30.32 4.96
C PRO A 19 -15.12 -29.64 4.62
N PRO A 20 -14.69 -29.66 3.34
CA PRO A 20 -13.47 -29.00 2.94
C PRO A 20 -13.53 -27.57 3.46
N PHE A 21 -12.47 -27.15 4.17
CA PHE A 21 -12.34 -25.80 4.71
C PHE A 21 -12.63 -24.81 3.58
N THR A 22 -13.80 -24.16 3.61
CA THR A 22 -14.07 -23.04 2.72
C THR A 22 -13.16 -21.92 3.20
N PRO A 23 -12.27 -21.37 2.34
CA PRO A 23 -11.49 -20.20 2.72
C PRO A 23 -12.47 -19.13 3.18
N ILE A 24 -12.39 -18.76 4.45
CA ILE A 24 -13.14 -17.62 4.97
C ILE A 24 -12.58 -16.42 4.20
N ASP A 25 -13.44 -15.70 3.49
CA ASP A 25 -13.08 -14.48 2.78
C ASP A 25 -12.65 -13.45 3.83
N VAL A 26 -11.33 -13.37 4.07
CA VAL A 26 -10.78 -12.49 5.09
C VAL A 26 -10.97 -11.07 4.59
N PRO A 27 -11.68 -10.20 5.34
CA PRO A 27 -11.83 -8.81 4.94
C PRO A 27 -10.46 -8.17 4.72
N PRO A 28 -10.31 -7.31 3.70
CA PRO A 28 -9.04 -6.65 3.45
C PRO A 28 -8.63 -5.82 4.68
N ASP A 29 -7.33 -5.77 4.93
CA ASP A 29 -6.77 -4.92 5.99
C ASP A 29 -7.26 -3.47 5.79
N PRO A 30 -7.90 -2.83 6.79
CA PRO A 30 -8.36 -1.45 6.68
C PRO A 30 -7.24 -0.47 6.28
N ASN A 31 -5.99 -0.75 6.64
CA ASN A 31 -4.85 0.06 6.21
C ASN A 31 -4.57 -0.07 4.71
N ALA A 32 -4.73 -1.27 4.15
CA ALA A 32 -4.58 -1.50 2.72
C ALA A 32 -5.68 -0.81 1.91
N VAL A 33 -6.92 -0.81 2.42
CA VAL A 33 -8.04 -0.07 1.81
C VAL A 33 -7.78 1.43 1.84
N ALA A 34 -7.37 1.96 2.99
CA ALA A 34 -7.04 3.39 3.13
C ALA A 34 -5.89 3.81 2.21
N HIS A 35 -4.86 2.96 2.07
CA HIS A 35 -3.75 3.22 1.16
C HIS A 35 -4.20 3.20 -0.30
N ALA A 36 -4.97 2.20 -0.72
CA ALA A 36 -5.50 2.13 -2.09
C ALA A 36 -6.40 3.33 -2.44
N ASP A 37 -7.24 3.77 -1.50
CA ASP A 37 -8.06 4.97 -1.66
C ASP A 37 -7.21 6.24 -1.77
N PHE A 38 -6.12 6.33 -1.00
CA PHE A 38 -5.17 7.43 -1.09
C PHE A 38 -4.51 7.48 -2.47
N LEU A 39 -3.97 6.37 -2.98
CA LEU A 39 -3.34 6.30 -4.30
C LEU A 39 -4.33 6.70 -5.41
N ARG A 40 -5.58 6.24 -5.31
CA ARG A 40 -6.65 6.61 -6.25
C ARG A 40 -6.94 8.10 -6.27
N ARG A 41 -6.93 8.77 -5.10
CA ARG A 41 -7.11 10.22 -5.03
C ARG A 41 -5.93 10.97 -5.62
N VAL A 42 -4.71 10.55 -5.34
CA VAL A 42 -3.49 11.14 -5.92
C VAL A 42 -3.51 11.07 -7.45
N ALA A 43 -4.02 9.98 -8.03
CA ALA A 43 -4.19 9.86 -9.47
C ALA A 43 -5.07 10.98 -10.07
N GLY A 44 -6.05 11.48 -9.30
CA GLY A 44 -6.91 12.60 -9.68
C GLY A 44 -6.27 13.99 -9.54
N TRP A 45 -5.08 14.08 -8.95
CA TRP A 45 -4.37 15.33 -8.66
C TRP A 45 -3.02 15.45 -9.36
N LEU A 46 -2.69 14.53 -10.27
CA LEU A 46 -1.45 14.59 -11.03
C LEU A 46 -1.45 15.83 -11.92
N GLU A 47 -0.41 16.66 -11.81
CA GLU A 47 -0.34 17.94 -12.53
C GLU A 47 0.64 17.88 -13.69
N ARG A 48 1.91 17.56 -13.40
CA ARG A 48 3.01 17.61 -14.37
C ARG A 48 3.97 16.45 -14.20
N ARG A 49 4.53 15.99 -15.31
CA ARG A 49 5.64 15.03 -15.31
C ARG A 49 6.92 15.70 -14.80
N VAL A 50 7.70 14.93 -14.05
CA VAL A 50 8.99 15.35 -13.49
C VAL A 50 10.02 14.29 -13.84
N ASP A 51 11.25 14.71 -14.10
CA ASP A 51 12.37 13.79 -14.27
C ASP A 51 12.82 13.28 -12.90
N LEU A 52 12.70 11.98 -12.67
CA LEU A 52 13.09 11.34 -11.41
C LEU A 52 14.57 11.54 -11.06
N SER A 53 15.44 11.62 -12.08
CA SER A 53 16.88 11.84 -11.89
C SER A 53 17.19 13.28 -11.46
N GLN A 54 16.37 14.25 -11.88
CA GLN A 54 16.48 15.65 -11.45
C GLN A 54 15.90 15.84 -10.04
N LEU A 55 14.78 15.17 -9.75
CA LEU A 55 14.09 15.24 -8.46
C LEU A 55 15.01 15.00 -7.27
N ARG A 56 15.81 13.93 -7.32
CA ARG A 56 16.77 13.61 -6.25
C ARG A 56 17.75 14.75 -6.00
N ARG A 57 18.25 15.38 -7.07
CA ARG A 57 19.21 16.50 -6.95
C ARG A 57 18.56 17.75 -6.39
N GLU A 58 17.33 18.05 -6.81
CA GLU A 58 16.60 19.24 -6.38
C GLU A 58 16.19 19.17 -4.90
N LEU A 59 15.79 17.98 -4.44
CA LEU A 59 15.33 17.77 -3.06
C LEU A 59 16.47 17.50 -2.08
N THR A 60 17.70 17.27 -2.54
CA THR A 60 18.87 17.12 -1.68
C THR A 60 19.48 18.50 -1.41
N THR A 61 18.98 19.18 -0.38
CA THR A 61 19.56 20.44 0.11
C THR A 61 20.37 20.22 1.39
N PRO A 62 21.32 21.09 1.73
CA PRO A 62 22.10 20.98 2.98
C PRO A 62 21.23 20.93 4.25
N ASP A 63 20.02 21.51 4.19
CA ASP A 63 19.08 21.59 5.31
C ASP A 63 18.04 20.45 5.31
N SER A 64 18.16 19.49 4.38
CA SER A 64 17.24 18.37 4.28
C SER A 64 17.37 17.43 5.47
N LEU A 65 16.24 17.03 6.06
CA LEU A 65 16.21 16.09 7.17
C LEU A 65 16.71 14.70 6.71
N PRO A 66 17.55 14.01 7.51
CA PRO A 66 18.04 12.67 7.17
C PRO A 66 16.92 11.67 6.89
N GLU A 67 15.81 11.75 7.64
CA GLU A 67 14.64 10.90 7.46
C GLU A 67 13.97 11.14 6.11
N PHE A 68 13.85 12.41 5.71
CA PHE A 68 13.32 12.77 4.39
C PHE A 68 14.22 12.27 3.26
N LEU A 69 15.54 12.38 3.41
CA LEU A 69 16.49 11.85 2.42
C LEU A 69 16.41 10.33 2.29
N ALA A 70 16.17 9.61 3.40
CA ALA A 70 15.95 8.17 3.37
C ALA A 70 14.65 7.79 2.62
N GLU A 71 13.55 8.51 2.88
CA GLU A 71 12.27 8.33 2.17
C GLU A 71 12.40 8.68 0.67
N LEU A 72 13.11 9.75 0.34
CA LEU A 72 13.42 10.13 -1.03
C LEU A 72 14.22 9.03 -1.75
N ASP A 73 15.23 8.48 -1.08
CA ASP A 73 16.04 7.39 -1.64
C ASP A 73 15.24 6.10 -1.80
N ALA A 74 14.35 5.78 -0.86
CA ALA A 74 13.43 4.65 -0.97
C ALA A 74 12.44 4.83 -2.14
N PHE A 75 11.88 6.03 -2.27
CA PHE A 75 10.99 6.40 -3.37
C PHE A 75 11.68 6.24 -4.72
N VAL A 76 12.86 6.84 -4.91
CA VAL A 76 13.62 6.74 -6.15
C VAL A 76 14.03 5.30 -6.44
N SER A 77 14.43 4.54 -5.42
CA SER A 77 14.84 3.13 -5.57
C SER A 77 13.67 2.20 -5.92
N SER A 78 12.43 2.57 -5.58
CA SER A 78 11.23 1.81 -5.94
C SER A 78 10.81 1.97 -7.40
N ALA A 79 11.37 2.96 -8.11
CA ALA A 79 11.06 3.20 -9.50
C ALA A 79 11.65 2.11 -10.42
N THR A 80 10.93 1.84 -11.50
CA THR A 80 11.32 0.91 -12.55
C THR A 80 11.27 1.66 -13.89
N PRO A 81 11.84 1.12 -14.98
CA PRO A 81 11.77 1.77 -16.29
C PRO A 81 10.35 2.03 -16.83
N ALA A 82 9.34 1.32 -16.30
CA ALA A 82 7.94 1.53 -16.66
C ALA A 82 7.31 2.74 -15.94
N HIS A 83 7.92 3.18 -14.82
CA HIS A 83 7.38 4.26 -14.02
C HIS A 83 7.65 5.63 -14.62
N GLN A 84 6.64 6.48 -14.57
CA GLN A 84 6.72 7.92 -14.79
C GLN A 84 6.59 8.62 -13.44
N CYS A 85 7.45 9.61 -13.18
CA CYS A 85 7.33 10.44 -12.00
C CYS A 85 6.45 11.67 -12.30
N TRP A 86 5.51 11.95 -11.42
CA TRP A 86 4.57 13.06 -11.53
C TRP A 86 4.55 13.87 -10.25
N ALA A 87 4.48 15.19 -10.37
CA ALA A 87 4.12 16.05 -9.25
C ALA A 87 2.59 16.09 -9.10
N PHE A 88 2.13 16.15 -7.85
CA PHE A 88 0.72 16.33 -7.52
C PHE A 88 0.55 17.37 -6.42
N SER A 89 -0.62 18.00 -6.38
CA SER A 89 -1.03 18.90 -5.30
C SER A 89 -2.46 18.59 -4.91
N SER A 90 -2.67 18.29 -3.63
CA SER A 90 -4.01 18.02 -3.12
C SER A 90 -4.78 19.32 -2.89
N PRO A 91 -6.10 19.36 -3.18
CA PRO A 91 -6.94 20.51 -2.85
C PRO A 91 -7.03 20.66 -1.32
N GLN A 92 -7.24 21.90 -0.85
CA GLN A 92 -7.30 22.22 0.58
C GLN A 92 -8.32 21.39 1.35
N SER A 93 -9.41 20.97 0.70
CA SER A 93 -10.46 20.12 1.28
C SER A 93 -9.96 18.74 1.75
N ASP A 94 -8.84 18.26 1.21
CA ASP A 94 -8.27 16.96 1.54
C ASP A 94 -7.05 17.04 2.46
N TRP A 95 -6.60 18.24 2.84
CA TRP A 95 -5.40 18.43 3.67
C TRP A 95 -5.54 17.84 5.07
N ASP A 96 -6.73 17.92 5.70
CA ASP A 96 -6.96 17.33 7.03
C ASP A 96 -6.90 15.80 7.02
N ARG A 97 -7.05 15.19 5.84
CA ARG A 97 -7.06 13.74 5.63
C ARG A 97 -5.74 13.21 5.10
N MET A 98 -4.78 14.09 4.82
CA MET A 98 -3.50 13.75 4.22
C MET A 98 -2.33 14.21 5.08
N ALA A 99 -1.32 13.36 5.21
CA ALA A 99 -0.07 13.69 5.89
C ALA A 99 0.82 14.69 5.11
N GLY A 100 0.29 15.35 4.06
CA GLY A 100 0.96 16.45 3.37
C GLY A 100 0.18 16.96 2.16
N ARG A 101 0.58 18.12 1.66
CA ARG A 101 -0.23 18.97 0.78
C ARG A 101 0.06 18.73 -0.70
N SER A 102 1.27 18.30 -1.02
CA SER A 102 1.81 18.16 -2.37
C SER A 102 2.93 17.12 -2.35
N GLY A 103 3.32 16.61 -3.51
CA GLY A 103 4.42 15.67 -3.55
C GLY A 103 4.61 15.06 -4.92
N PHE A 104 5.19 13.87 -4.91
CA PHE A 104 5.53 13.13 -6.12
C PHE A 104 4.93 11.74 -6.10
N ALA A 105 4.52 11.28 -7.27
CA ALA A 105 3.90 9.99 -7.48
C ALA A 105 4.65 9.23 -8.58
N LEU A 106 4.88 7.94 -8.36
CA LEU A 106 5.29 7.00 -9.40
C LEU A 106 4.04 6.41 -10.04
N VAL A 107 3.98 6.46 -11.37
CA VAL A 107 2.85 5.97 -12.16
C VAL A 107 3.34 4.94 -13.16
N ALA A 108 2.81 3.73 -13.11
CA ALA A 108 3.06 2.68 -14.11
C ALA A 108 1.71 2.16 -14.62
N ASP A 109 1.61 1.94 -15.93
CA ASP A 109 0.40 1.42 -16.60
C ASP A 109 -0.89 2.22 -16.31
N GLY A 110 -0.77 3.48 -15.91
CA GLY A 110 -1.89 4.37 -15.58
C GLY A 110 -2.24 4.42 -14.09
N ASP A 111 -1.62 3.57 -13.28
CA ASP A 111 -1.87 3.48 -11.84
C ASP A 111 -0.76 4.13 -11.03
N VAL A 112 -1.15 4.84 -9.95
CA VAL A 112 -0.20 5.36 -8.97
C VAL A 112 0.24 4.21 -8.07
N THR A 113 1.53 3.90 -8.09
CA THR A 113 2.10 2.73 -7.39
C THR A 113 2.83 3.12 -6.12
N ASN A 114 3.37 4.34 -6.06
CA ASN A 114 4.06 4.85 -4.89
C ASN A 114 3.98 6.38 -4.83
N VAL A 115 4.05 6.94 -3.63
CA VAL A 115 3.89 8.38 -3.39
C VAL A 115 4.92 8.85 -2.36
N LEU A 116 5.66 9.90 -2.70
CA LEU A 116 6.45 10.69 -1.77
C LEU A 116 5.69 11.97 -1.45
N VAL A 117 5.12 12.04 -0.25
CA VAL A 117 4.44 13.24 0.22
C VAL A 117 5.47 14.23 0.75
N THR A 118 5.33 15.48 0.35
CA THR A 118 6.18 16.59 0.79
C THR A 118 5.34 17.68 1.46
N LEU A 119 5.97 18.49 2.30
CA LEU A 119 5.36 19.70 2.86
C LEU A 119 5.62 20.94 1.99
N LEU A 120 6.02 20.76 0.71
CA LEU A 120 6.34 21.87 -0.19
C LEU A 120 5.15 22.84 -0.24
N SER A 121 5.38 24.01 0.33
CA SER A 121 4.45 25.14 0.44
C SER A 121 4.58 26.07 -0.76
#